data_AF-A0A842YDD5-F1
#
_entry.id   AF-A0A842YDD5-F1
#
_cell.length_a   1.000
_cell.length_b   1.000
_cell.length_c   1.000
_cell.angle_alpha   90.00
_cell.angle_beta   90.00
_cell.angle_gamma   90.00
#
_symmetry.space_group_name_H-M   'P 1'
#
loop_
_entity.id
_entity.type
_entity.pdbx_description
1 polymer ?
#
loop_
_entity_poly.entity_id
_entity_poly.type
_entity_poly.pdbx_seq_one_letter_code
_entity_poly.pdbx_strand_id
1 'polypeptide(L)'
;HELAHMWGGDLVTCRTWSHGWLNEGWGTQMQNEWNRHDKGEEEYIYDQYGKQQSYFNEDQNSYRRPIVKNEWERGSDVFDAHLYPGAAWRYYMLKHLVGEDRWWKILGEWLTRFSHKSAYTHDLEGLFTEMTGEDYGWFFQQWLYKAGYPECNIKISHDDDLGHVQVRIEQTQENDDGMTPDVFRFPLTVEFVGEDGERTRYTVQVTERVHGFYYPVKAKPTQVIIDPDYATLMDWKIEKSEPMWIEQLLNGTNTIQKIKAAQALGKKATPKAIESLGKALLKDDFWGTQVQIAKVLGSLKSEAALDQLLKATSIKSTKARTAVTSALGQFYKNDKAFEVLKELLKDTESYFVVSAAANAIGNTQHDDAFDSLSKYLKNCPSSWHDIIKVGCLQGLAATDKEEVIDIAKSYLELGTSDWIRRHIPGILAKLGKRYKKDHPEIRSILENSIRDNSYRVQQYSIPATSIYEDPALIPALSKLAETAAESGIVRDARVAIRNLSKKKQPKEIDSLKKSIEELQKENRDLKDRLDKIEAKLEKTKE
;
A
#
# COMPACT_ATOMS: atom_id res chain seq x y z
N HIS A 1 5.14 -6.16 17.75
CA HIS A 1 4.43 -4.88 17.79
C HIS A 1 4.02 -4.57 19.21
N GLU A 2 2.97 -5.21 19.73
CA GLU A 2 2.46 -4.97 21.09
C GLU A 2 3.52 -4.99 22.21
N LEU A 3 4.45 -5.94 22.19
CA LEU A 3 5.51 -5.99 23.20
C LEU A 3 6.41 -4.74 23.19
N ALA A 4 6.64 -4.15 22.01
CA ALA A 4 7.45 -2.93 21.90
C ALA A 4 6.74 -1.70 22.48
N HIS A 5 5.41 -1.72 22.61
CA HIS A 5 4.65 -0.63 23.21
C HIS A 5 4.92 -0.46 24.71
N MET A 6 5.40 -1.51 25.39
CA MET A 6 5.83 -1.39 26.79
C MET A 6 6.85 -0.27 26.99
N TRP A 7 7.67 0.04 25.97
CA TRP A 7 8.62 1.15 25.99
C TRP A 7 8.10 2.40 25.26
N GLY A 8 7.74 2.26 23.98
CA GLY A 8 7.21 3.37 23.17
C GLY A 8 5.70 3.21 22.97
N GLY A 9 4.92 3.89 23.79
CA GLY A 9 3.48 3.67 23.94
C GLY A 9 3.04 3.82 25.39
N ASP A 10 3.72 3.11 26.28
CA ASP A 10 3.38 3.01 27.70
C ASP A 10 4.40 3.74 28.60
N LEU A 11 5.69 3.35 28.56
CA LEU A 11 6.74 3.98 29.37
C LEU A 11 6.96 5.45 28.96
N VAL A 12 7.07 5.69 27.65
CA VAL A 12 7.04 7.02 27.05
C VAL A 12 5.88 7.04 26.06
N THR A 13 4.96 7.99 26.22
CA THR A 13 3.77 8.05 25.37
C THR A 13 3.65 9.41 24.67
N CYS A 14 2.85 9.49 23.61
CA CYS A 14 2.54 10.75 22.95
C CYS A 14 1.65 11.65 23.84
N ARG A 15 1.91 12.96 23.83
CA ARG A 15 1.12 13.94 24.60
C ARG A 15 -0.29 14.17 24.05
N THR A 16 -0.46 14.05 22.74
CA THR A 16 -1.75 14.13 22.03
C THR A 16 -1.73 13.15 20.86
N TRP A 17 -2.90 12.84 20.29
CA TRP A 17 -3.01 11.98 19.11
C TRP A 17 -2.25 12.51 17.89
N SER A 18 -2.00 13.83 17.81
CA SER A 18 -1.12 14.42 16.78
C SER A 18 0.25 13.77 16.74
N HIS A 19 0.75 13.35 17.91
CA HIS A 19 2.09 12.80 18.08
C HIS A 19 2.08 11.27 18.19
N GLY A 20 0.98 10.61 17.81
CA GLY A 20 0.83 9.15 17.90
C GLY A 20 1.90 8.35 17.16
N TRP A 21 2.62 8.96 16.21
CA TRP A 21 3.74 8.33 15.51
C TRP A 21 4.88 7.93 16.47
N LEU A 22 5.02 8.64 17.59
CA LEU A 22 5.98 8.30 18.66
C LEU A 22 5.68 6.92 19.29
N ASN A 23 4.42 6.50 19.23
CA ASN A 23 3.95 5.21 19.75
C ASN A 23 3.87 4.17 18.61
N GLU A 24 3.07 4.44 17.58
CA GLU A 24 2.78 3.46 16.52
C GLU A 24 3.95 3.29 15.55
N GLY A 25 4.62 4.38 15.18
CA GLY A 25 5.85 4.33 14.39
C GLY A 25 6.96 3.59 15.12
N TRP A 26 7.07 3.78 16.44
CA TRP A 26 7.98 3.00 17.30
C TRP A 26 7.62 1.52 17.27
N GLY A 27 6.38 1.14 17.59
CA GLY A 27 5.94 -0.25 17.62
C GLY A 27 6.15 -0.96 16.29
N THR A 28 5.87 -0.28 15.18
CA THR A 28 6.06 -0.79 13.82
C THR A 28 7.55 -0.91 13.46
N GLN A 29 8.39 0.05 13.83
CA GLN A 29 9.83 -0.04 13.54
C GLN A 29 10.52 -1.10 14.41
N MET A 30 10.21 -1.19 15.71
CA MET A 30 10.80 -2.20 16.59
C MET A 30 10.38 -3.62 16.20
N GLN A 31 9.16 -3.80 15.68
CA GLN A 31 8.78 -5.05 15.05
C GLN A 31 9.68 -5.38 13.85
N ASN A 32 10.04 -4.37 13.04
CA ASN A 32 10.94 -4.59 11.91
C ASN A 32 12.35 -4.97 12.37
N GLU A 33 12.89 -4.29 13.39
CA GLU A 33 14.19 -4.64 14.00
C GLU A 33 14.16 -6.07 14.58
N TRP A 34 13.05 -6.49 15.20
CA TRP A 34 12.88 -7.88 15.62
C TRP A 34 12.86 -8.87 14.44
N ASN A 35 12.15 -8.54 13.36
CA ASN A 35 12.17 -9.35 12.14
C ASN A 35 13.58 -9.49 11.56
N ARG A 36 14.39 -8.43 11.61
CA ARG A 36 15.81 -8.46 11.23
C ARG A 36 16.59 -9.49 12.04
N HIS A 37 16.41 -9.50 13.36
CA HIS A 37 17.06 -10.45 14.25
C HIS A 37 16.59 -11.89 14.01
N ASP A 38 15.28 -12.12 13.92
CA ASP A 38 14.67 -13.45 13.81
C ASP A 38 14.85 -14.09 12.42
N LYS A 39 14.75 -13.29 11.36
CA LYS A 39 14.65 -13.77 9.97
C LYS A 39 15.72 -13.22 9.03
N GLY A 40 16.57 -12.30 9.50
CA GLY A 40 17.68 -11.75 8.73
C GLY A 40 17.35 -10.51 7.91
N GLU A 41 18.39 -10.00 7.22
CA GLU A 41 18.39 -8.72 6.51
C GLU A 41 17.37 -8.66 5.37
N GLU A 42 17.19 -9.75 4.62
CA GLU A 42 16.26 -9.78 3.48
C GLU A 42 14.81 -9.60 3.93
N GLU A 43 14.41 -10.21 5.06
CA GLU A 43 13.06 -9.99 5.60
C GLU A 43 12.93 -8.57 6.15
N TYR A 44 13.96 -8.01 6.79
CA TYR A 44 13.97 -6.64 7.31
C TYR A 44 13.71 -5.60 6.21
N ILE A 45 14.48 -5.69 5.11
CA ILE A 45 14.34 -4.74 4.00
C ILE A 45 13.04 -5.02 3.22
N TYR A 46 12.62 -6.28 3.08
CA TYR A 46 11.34 -6.61 2.43
C TYR A 46 10.11 -6.12 3.21
N ASP A 47 10.13 -6.25 4.54
CA ASP A 47 9.10 -5.71 5.42
C ASP A 47 9.09 -4.17 5.36
N GLN A 48 10.26 -3.53 5.25
CA GLN A 48 10.35 -2.09 5.03
C GLN A 48 9.75 -1.67 3.68
N TYR A 49 10.00 -2.42 2.61
CA TYR A 49 9.35 -2.22 1.32
C TYR A 49 7.83 -2.38 1.39
N GLY A 50 7.34 -3.40 2.11
CA GLY A 50 5.91 -3.59 2.36
C GLY A 50 5.26 -2.37 3.03
N LYS A 51 5.94 -1.78 4.02
CA LYS A 51 5.51 -0.53 4.65
C LYS A 51 5.47 0.63 3.65
N GLN A 52 6.47 0.77 2.77
CA GLN A 52 6.47 1.81 1.74
C GLN A 52 5.25 1.68 0.84
N GLN A 53 4.98 0.47 0.35
CA GLN A 53 3.84 0.21 -0.54
C GLN A 53 2.51 0.49 0.14
N SER A 54 2.37 0.13 1.42
CA SER A 54 1.16 0.41 2.20
C SER A 54 0.91 1.92 2.35
N TYR A 55 1.95 2.67 2.73
CA TYR A 55 1.88 4.12 2.85
C TYR A 55 1.55 4.79 1.51
N PHE A 56 2.26 4.44 0.44
CA PHE A 56 2.04 5.01 -0.90
C PHE A 56 0.62 4.73 -1.41
N ASN A 57 0.11 3.52 -1.19
CA ASN A 57 -1.24 3.18 -1.61
C ASN A 57 -2.32 4.03 -0.91
N GLU A 58 -2.19 4.31 0.40
CA GLU A 58 -3.15 5.17 1.10
C GLU A 58 -3.02 6.64 0.65
N ASP A 59 -1.78 7.14 0.53
CA ASP A 59 -1.49 8.50 0.08
C ASP A 59 -2.09 8.76 -1.31
N GLN A 60 -1.85 7.86 -2.27
CA GLN A 60 -2.28 8.01 -3.66
C GLN A 60 -3.76 7.72 -3.90
N ASN A 61 -4.33 6.72 -3.21
CA ASN A 61 -5.68 6.23 -3.51
C ASN A 61 -6.75 6.66 -2.50
N SER A 62 -6.37 7.22 -1.35
CA SER A 62 -7.30 7.62 -0.29
C SER A 62 -7.19 9.10 0.06
N TYR A 63 -6.11 9.50 0.72
CA TYR A 63 -5.84 10.88 1.11
C TYR A 63 -4.37 11.03 1.48
N ARG A 64 -3.80 12.19 1.16
CA ARG A 64 -2.47 12.62 1.60
C ARG A 64 -2.58 13.48 2.86
N ARG A 65 -1.72 13.25 3.85
CA ARG A 65 -1.60 14.11 5.04
C ARG A 65 -0.18 14.09 5.65
N PRO A 66 0.17 15.08 6.49
CA PRO A 66 1.37 14.97 7.33
C PRO A 66 1.27 13.81 8.33
N ILE A 67 2.42 13.31 8.80
CA ILE A 67 2.47 12.29 9.86
C ILE A 67 1.90 12.86 11.16
N VAL A 68 2.38 14.05 11.56
CA VAL A 68 1.84 14.83 12.67
C VAL A 68 0.63 15.62 12.16
N LYS A 69 -0.55 15.06 12.37
CA LYS A 69 -1.83 15.66 11.95
C LYS A 69 -2.52 16.24 13.17
N ASN A 70 -2.87 17.53 13.17
CA ASN A 70 -3.57 18.21 14.29
C ASN A 70 -5.10 18.21 14.19
N GLU A 71 -5.65 17.74 13.06
CA GLU A 71 -7.07 17.82 12.77
C GLU A 71 -7.67 16.41 12.63
N TRP A 72 -8.60 16.08 13.54
CA TRP A 72 -9.33 14.82 13.52
C TRP A 72 -10.68 15.01 14.21
N GLU A 73 -11.67 14.19 13.85
CA GLU A 73 -12.96 14.20 14.54
C GLU A 73 -12.95 13.21 15.71
N ARG A 74 -12.30 12.06 15.51
CA ARG A 74 -12.02 11.06 16.55
C ARG A 74 -10.52 10.83 16.63
N GLY A 75 -9.98 10.61 17.83
CA GLY A 75 -8.55 10.34 18.01
C GLY A 75 -8.06 9.15 17.20
N SER A 76 -8.92 8.16 16.97
CA SER A 76 -8.71 7.00 16.10
C SER A 76 -8.55 7.32 14.61
N ASP A 77 -8.94 8.50 14.14
CA ASP A 77 -8.85 8.87 12.71
C ASP A 77 -7.40 9.00 12.22
N VAL A 78 -6.44 9.18 13.13
CA VAL A 78 -5.01 9.21 12.77
C VAL A 78 -4.39 7.81 12.69
N PHE A 79 -5.09 6.74 13.08
CA PHE A 79 -4.57 5.37 13.07
C PHE A 79 -4.77 4.74 11.68
N ASP A 80 -3.81 5.02 10.80
CA ASP A 80 -3.85 4.71 9.36
C ASP A 80 -2.45 4.36 8.81
N ALA A 81 -2.31 4.20 7.50
CA ALA A 81 -1.02 3.87 6.90
C ALA A 81 0.02 5.00 7.01
N HIS A 82 -0.38 6.25 7.28
CA HIS A 82 0.58 7.31 7.59
C HIS A 82 1.20 7.11 8.98
N LEU A 83 0.39 6.80 9.99
CA LEU A 83 0.85 6.71 11.39
C LEU A 83 1.62 5.42 11.71
N TYR A 84 1.37 4.34 10.97
CA TYR A 84 2.06 3.05 11.16
C TYR A 84 3.23 2.89 10.17
N PRO A 85 3.02 2.42 8.92
CA PRO A 85 4.12 2.20 8.00
C PRO A 85 4.82 3.50 7.57
N GLY A 86 4.08 4.60 7.37
CA GLY A 86 4.65 5.90 7.03
C GLY A 86 5.59 6.43 8.13
N ALA A 87 5.18 6.35 9.40
CA ALA A 87 5.98 6.75 10.55
C ALA A 87 7.19 5.83 10.79
N ALA A 88 7.02 4.52 10.65
CA ALA A 88 8.13 3.56 10.75
C ALA A 88 9.22 3.86 9.73
N TRP A 89 8.85 4.29 8.51
CA TRP A 89 9.82 4.79 7.53
C TRP A 89 10.58 6.02 7.99
N ARG A 90 9.98 6.92 8.78
CA ARG A 90 10.70 8.08 9.33
C ARG A 90 11.67 7.66 10.44
N TYR A 91 11.31 6.70 11.30
CA TYR A 91 12.27 6.07 12.22
C TYR A 91 13.43 5.40 11.46
N TYR A 92 13.12 4.65 10.40
CA TYR A 92 14.10 3.99 9.56
C TYR A 92 15.07 4.98 8.90
N MET A 93 14.57 6.07 8.32
CA MET A 93 15.41 7.13 7.74
C MET A 93 16.27 7.83 8.80
N LEU A 94 15.73 8.12 9.99
CA LEU A 94 16.51 8.70 11.09
C LEU A 94 17.66 7.79 11.50
N LYS A 95 17.43 6.47 11.61
CA LYS A 95 18.48 5.47 11.89
C LYS A 95 19.61 5.54 10.87
N HIS A 96 19.29 5.62 9.58
CA HIS A 96 20.28 5.73 8.51
C HIS A 96 21.01 7.09 8.49
N LEU A 97 20.32 8.18 8.85
CA LEU A 97 20.92 9.50 8.94
C LEU A 97 21.97 9.60 10.04
N VAL A 98 21.68 9.08 11.24
CA VAL A 98 22.61 9.16 12.39
C VAL A 98 23.59 7.99 12.46
N GLY A 99 23.30 6.89 11.76
CA GLY A 99 24.02 5.61 11.87
C GLY A 99 23.56 4.78 13.08
N GLU A 100 23.64 3.46 12.95
CA GLU A 100 23.04 2.49 13.88
C GLU A 100 23.56 2.62 15.33
N ASP A 101 24.86 2.89 15.53
CA ASP A 101 25.43 3.03 16.87
C ASP A 101 24.88 4.27 17.61
N ARG A 102 24.73 5.40 16.91
CA ARG A 102 24.17 6.62 17.50
C ARG A 102 22.67 6.46 17.71
N TRP A 103 21.99 5.84 16.76
CA TRP A 103 20.56 5.55 16.84
C TRP A 103 20.17 4.86 18.15
N TRP A 104 20.84 3.74 18.48
CA TRP A 104 20.50 2.99 19.69
C TRP A 104 20.80 3.76 20.98
N LYS A 105 21.85 4.60 20.98
CA LYS A 105 22.14 5.51 22.11
C LYS A 105 21.06 6.58 22.27
N ILE A 106 20.62 7.19 21.17
CA ILE A 106 19.56 8.21 21.19
C ILE A 106 18.25 7.61 21.68
N LEU A 107 17.85 6.43 21.19
CA LEU A 107 16.63 5.78 21.66
C LEU A 107 16.70 5.34 23.13
N GLY A 108 17.86 4.87 23.60
CA GLY A 108 18.08 4.56 25.01
C GLY A 108 17.95 5.78 25.91
N GLU A 109 18.53 6.91 25.49
CA GLU A 109 18.40 8.19 26.19
C GLU A 109 16.96 8.72 26.15
N TRP A 110 16.27 8.60 25.01
CA TRP A 110 14.85 8.95 24.87
C TRP A 110 14.00 8.25 25.91
N LEU A 111 14.10 6.92 26.00
CA LEU A 111 13.33 6.13 26.95
C LEU A 111 13.69 6.44 28.41
N THR A 112 14.96 6.75 28.69
CA THR A 112 15.43 7.06 30.04
C THR A 112 14.96 8.44 30.50
N ARG A 113 15.18 9.47 29.67
CA ARG A 113 14.88 10.88 29.99
C ARG A 113 13.38 11.18 30.04
N PHE A 114 12.61 10.52 29.17
CA PHE A 114 11.17 10.71 29.05
C PHE A 114 10.35 9.62 29.73
N SER A 115 11.00 8.72 30.48
CA SER A 115 10.34 7.68 31.28
C SER A 115 9.20 8.24 32.13
N HIS A 116 8.03 7.61 32.05
CA HIS A 116 6.78 7.97 32.72
C HIS A 116 6.24 9.36 32.35
N LYS A 117 6.60 9.89 31.18
CA LYS A 117 6.11 11.17 30.66
C LYS A 117 5.35 11.00 29.35
N SER A 118 4.56 12.01 29.03
CA SER A 118 3.99 12.19 27.70
C SER A 118 4.78 13.26 26.94
N ALA A 119 5.23 12.94 25.73
CA ALA A 119 6.14 13.77 24.96
C ALA A 119 5.54 14.27 23.63
N TYR A 120 6.10 15.36 23.14
CA TYR A 120 5.83 15.95 21.84
C TYR A 120 6.90 15.52 20.82
N THR A 121 6.59 15.66 19.54
CA THR A 121 7.57 15.39 18.46
C THR A 121 8.82 16.26 18.55
N HIS A 122 8.69 17.52 18.96
CA HIS A 122 9.84 18.42 19.13
C HIS A 122 10.77 18.01 20.27
N ASP A 123 10.29 17.23 21.26
CA ASP A 123 11.14 16.70 22.32
C ASP A 123 12.17 15.70 21.75
N LEU A 124 11.72 14.81 20.84
CA LEU A 124 12.59 13.86 20.17
C LEU A 124 13.55 14.58 19.20
N GLU A 125 13.05 15.57 18.45
CA GLU A 125 13.85 16.42 17.57
C GLU A 125 14.99 17.13 18.34
N GLY A 126 14.67 17.72 19.49
CA GLY A 126 15.65 18.37 20.36
C GLY A 126 16.71 17.39 20.86
N LEU A 127 16.31 16.17 21.21
CA LEU A 127 17.24 15.13 21.66
C LEU A 127 18.21 14.70 20.55
N PHE A 128 17.74 14.53 19.32
CA PHE A 128 18.60 14.24 18.17
C PHE A 128 19.65 15.33 17.99
N THR A 129 19.23 16.59 18.01
CA THR A 129 20.12 17.75 17.85
C THR A 129 21.15 17.83 18.97
N GLU A 130 20.72 17.62 20.23
CA GLU A 130 21.60 17.63 21.41
C GLU A 130 22.68 16.54 21.34
N MET A 131 22.30 15.32 20.97
CA MET A 131 23.19 14.15 21.05
C MET A 131 24.14 14.02 19.86
N THR A 132 23.81 14.59 18.70
CA THR A 132 24.69 14.56 17.52
C THR A 132 25.47 15.85 17.32
N GLY A 133 24.97 16.98 17.83
CA GLY A 133 25.48 18.31 17.49
C GLY A 133 25.13 18.78 16.07
N GLU A 134 24.22 18.09 15.39
CA GLU A 134 23.80 18.37 14.01
C GLU A 134 22.34 18.84 13.98
N ASP A 135 21.99 19.76 13.06
CA ASP A 135 20.61 20.21 12.87
C ASP A 135 19.78 19.17 12.10
N TYR A 136 18.76 18.62 12.77
CA TYR A 136 17.75 17.75 12.16
C TYR A 136 16.39 18.42 11.97
N GLY A 137 16.22 19.70 12.30
CA GLY A 137 14.94 20.40 12.15
C GLY A 137 14.41 20.35 10.73
N TRP A 138 15.29 20.39 9.72
CA TRP A 138 14.91 20.18 8.31
C TRP A 138 14.23 18.82 8.07
N PHE A 139 14.65 17.77 8.76
CA PHE A 139 14.08 16.43 8.61
C PHE A 139 12.67 16.41 9.22
N PHE A 140 12.54 16.85 10.48
CA PHE A 140 11.25 16.85 11.16
C PHE A 140 10.23 17.75 10.45
N GLN A 141 10.65 18.93 10.00
CA GLN A 141 9.82 19.84 9.24
C GLN A 141 9.22 19.21 7.99
N GLN A 142 10.02 18.56 7.15
CA GLN A 142 9.52 18.04 5.87
C GLN A 142 8.90 16.64 5.97
N TRP A 143 9.38 15.78 6.88
CA TRP A 143 9.01 14.37 6.89
C TRP A 143 7.93 14.03 7.92
N LEU A 144 7.72 14.90 8.92
CA LEU A 144 6.73 14.71 9.99
C LEU A 144 5.61 15.76 9.92
N TYR A 145 5.96 17.04 9.80
CA TYR A 145 4.99 18.15 9.80
C TYR A 145 4.47 18.52 8.41
N LYS A 146 5.11 18.04 7.34
CA LYS A 146 4.64 18.15 5.96
C LYS A 146 4.21 16.79 5.41
N ALA A 147 3.47 16.82 4.31
CA ALA A 147 2.87 15.63 3.71
C ALA A 147 3.73 15.05 2.58
N GLY A 148 3.40 13.83 2.16
CA GLY A 148 3.96 13.20 0.99
C GLY A 148 5.40 12.69 1.13
N TYR A 149 6.02 12.49 -0.03
CA TYR A 149 7.36 11.95 -0.24
C TYR A 149 7.86 12.42 -1.62
N PRO A 150 9.17 12.39 -1.89
CA PRO A 150 9.70 12.72 -3.20
C PRO A 150 9.31 11.65 -4.23
N GLU A 151 8.79 12.10 -5.36
CA GLU A 151 8.57 11.31 -6.56
C GLU A 151 9.68 11.67 -7.55
N CYS A 152 10.55 10.74 -7.92
CA CYS A 152 11.79 11.04 -8.63
C CYS A 152 11.85 10.37 -10.01
N ASN A 153 12.05 11.15 -11.07
CA ASN A 153 12.59 10.66 -12.33
C ASN A 153 14.12 10.70 -12.26
N ILE A 154 14.76 9.56 -12.41
CA ILE A 154 16.23 9.44 -12.31
C ILE A 154 16.77 8.94 -13.65
N LYS A 155 17.63 9.74 -14.28
CA LYS A 155 18.30 9.38 -15.54
C LYS A 155 19.79 9.20 -15.30
N ILE A 156 20.32 8.13 -15.87
CA ILE A 156 21.74 7.76 -15.75
C ILE A 156 22.33 7.77 -17.16
N SER A 157 23.32 8.63 -17.38
CA SER A 157 24.05 8.74 -18.65
C SER A 157 25.55 8.67 -18.41
N HIS A 158 26.28 8.09 -19.35
CA HIS A 158 27.75 8.08 -19.35
C HIS A 158 28.24 9.08 -20.39
N ASP A 159 29.20 9.91 -19.98
CA ASP A 159 29.92 10.82 -20.86
C ASP A 159 31.30 10.20 -21.12
N ASP A 160 31.47 9.61 -22.32
CA ASP A 160 32.71 8.94 -22.72
C ASP A 160 33.88 9.93 -22.87
N ASP A 161 33.59 11.19 -23.26
CA ASP A 161 34.62 12.21 -23.51
C ASP A 161 35.19 12.74 -22.19
N LEU A 162 34.33 12.92 -21.18
CA LEU A 162 34.72 13.38 -19.86
C LEU A 162 35.09 12.25 -18.88
N GLY A 163 34.76 10.99 -19.19
CA GLY A 163 34.97 9.85 -18.27
C GLY A 163 34.11 9.94 -17.00
N HIS A 164 32.90 10.50 -17.11
CA HIS A 164 31.98 10.67 -15.98
C HIS A 164 30.67 9.92 -16.20
N VAL A 165 30.07 9.45 -15.10
CA VAL A 165 28.65 9.10 -15.09
C VAL A 165 27.88 10.27 -14.51
N GLN A 166 26.89 10.74 -15.26
CA GLN A 166 25.90 11.70 -14.78
C GLN A 166 24.69 10.96 -14.22
N VAL A 167 24.32 11.29 -12.99
CA VAL A 167 23.04 10.92 -12.39
C VAL A 167 22.21 12.19 -12.23
N ARG A 168 21.15 12.30 -13.04
CA ARG A 168 20.21 13.43 -13.00
C ARG A 168 18.94 12.99 -12.29
N ILE A 169 18.59 13.68 -11.22
CA ILE A 169 17.39 13.44 -10.41
C ILE A 169 16.46 14.63 -10.60
N GLU A 170 15.25 14.36 -11.04
CA GLU A 170 14.15 15.32 -11.12
C GLU A 170 13.06 14.87 -10.17
N GLN A 171 12.78 15.66 -9.15
CA GLN A 171 11.62 15.47 -8.32
C GLN A 171 10.38 15.97 -9.09
N THR A 172 9.24 15.26 -9.01
CA THR A 172 8.04 15.49 -9.84
C THR A 172 6.75 15.62 -9.06
N GLN A 173 6.74 15.41 -7.74
CA GLN A 173 5.53 15.56 -6.94
C GLN A 173 4.96 16.98 -7.05
N GLU A 174 3.64 17.07 -7.01
CA GLU A 174 2.85 18.32 -7.03
C GLU A 174 2.59 18.82 -5.59
N ASN A 175 2.42 20.13 -5.44
CA ASN A 175 2.13 20.81 -4.16
C ASN A 175 0.77 21.54 -4.20
N ASP A 176 -0.20 20.96 -4.92
CA ASP A 176 -1.54 21.54 -5.02
C ASP A 176 -2.30 21.51 -3.67
N ASP A 177 -1.80 20.75 -2.70
CA ASP A 177 -2.35 20.63 -1.34
C ASP A 177 -1.80 21.67 -0.34
N GLY A 178 -0.76 22.44 -0.70
CA GLY A 178 -0.08 23.40 0.18
C GLY A 178 0.67 22.79 1.37
N MET A 179 0.72 21.46 1.45
CA MET A 179 1.29 20.69 2.56
C MET A 179 2.47 19.81 2.12
N THR A 180 2.56 19.49 0.83
CA THR A 180 3.66 18.73 0.24
C THR A 180 4.81 19.67 -0.11
N PRO A 181 6.07 19.41 0.29
CA PRO A 181 7.20 20.21 -0.13
C PRO A 181 7.40 20.23 -1.66
N ASP A 182 7.62 21.40 -2.24
CA ASP A 182 8.01 21.56 -3.66
C ASP A 182 9.31 20.80 -3.96
N VAL A 183 10.22 20.77 -2.98
CA VAL A 183 11.50 20.08 -3.05
C VAL A 183 11.77 19.43 -1.70
N PHE A 184 11.98 18.11 -1.70
CA PHE A 184 12.50 17.41 -0.52
C PHE A 184 14.02 17.49 -0.49
N ARG A 185 14.56 17.60 0.73
CA ARG A 185 15.98 17.40 1.03
C ARG A 185 16.22 15.97 1.50
N PHE A 186 17.16 15.24 0.90
CA PHE A 186 17.54 13.91 1.40
C PHE A 186 18.95 13.50 0.95
N PRO A 187 19.67 12.71 1.76
CA PRO A 187 20.87 12.03 1.29
C PRO A 187 20.48 10.94 0.30
N LEU A 188 21.26 10.78 -0.75
CA LEU A 188 21.11 9.70 -1.70
C LEU A 188 22.47 9.06 -1.95
N THR A 189 22.56 7.76 -1.68
CA THR A 189 23.74 6.96 -2.01
C THR A 189 23.59 6.39 -3.42
N VAL A 190 24.64 6.54 -4.23
CA VAL A 190 24.78 5.93 -5.56
C VAL A 190 25.97 4.99 -5.52
N GLU A 191 25.77 3.74 -5.95
CA GLU A 191 26.84 2.73 -6.06
C GLU A 191 27.13 2.40 -7.52
N PHE A 192 28.41 2.39 -7.87
CA PHE A 192 28.94 2.01 -9.17
C PHE A 192 29.65 0.66 -9.05
N VAL A 193 29.41 -0.24 -10.00
CA VAL A 193 30.09 -1.55 -10.09
C VAL A 193 30.90 -1.61 -11.39
N GLY A 194 32.20 -1.88 -11.26
CA GLY A 194 33.12 -2.08 -12.38
C GLY A 194 33.00 -3.47 -13.03
N GLU A 195 33.73 -3.69 -14.13
CA GLU A 195 33.83 -5.01 -14.79
C GLU A 195 34.59 -6.03 -13.92
N ASP A 196 35.52 -5.56 -13.11
CA ASP A 196 36.29 -6.34 -12.14
C ASP A 196 35.51 -6.65 -10.85
N GLY A 197 34.30 -6.10 -10.71
CA GLY A 197 33.47 -6.20 -9.51
C GLY A 197 33.81 -5.16 -8.43
N GLU A 198 34.75 -4.22 -8.66
CA GLU A 198 35.02 -3.11 -7.74
C GLU A 198 33.74 -2.29 -7.53
N ARG A 199 33.38 -2.03 -6.26
CA ARG A 199 32.20 -1.24 -5.89
C ARG A 199 32.61 0.08 -5.27
N THR A 200 32.14 1.19 -5.84
CA THR A 200 32.38 2.54 -5.33
C THR A 200 31.06 3.21 -4.97
N ARG A 201 30.96 3.79 -3.77
CA ARG A 201 29.77 4.48 -3.27
C ARG A 201 30.03 5.97 -3.10
N TYR A 202 29.03 6.77 -3.46
CA TYR A 202 28.99 8.20 -3.19
C TYR A 202 27.66 8.58 -2.58
N THR A 203 27.67 9.32 -1.47
CA THR A 203 26.47 9.87 -0.86
C THR A 203 26.43 11.36 -1.10
N VAL A 204 25.34 11.84 -1.71
CA VAL A 204 25.12 13.25 -2.04
C VAL A 204 23.84 13.77 -1.42
N GLN A 205 23.76 15.07 -1.15
CA GLN A 205 22.53 15.71 -0.67
C GLN A 205 21.72 16.21 -1.86
N VAL A 206 20.53 15.65 -2.06
CA VAL A 206 19.56 16.15 -3.04
C VAL A 206 18.79 17.29 -2.39
N THR A 207 18.96 18.50 -2.92
CA THR A 207 18.34 19.74 -2.39
C THR A 207 17.62 20.58 -3.44
N GLU A 208 17.61 20.13 -4.70
CA GLU A 208 17.06 20.87 -5.83
C GLU A 208 15.94 20.06 -6.49
N ARG A 209 14.99 20.76 -7.13
CA ARG A 209 13.94 20.13 -7.96
C ARG A 209 14.58 19.25 -9.02
N VAL A 210 15.63 19.76 -9.66
CA VAL A 210 16.41 19.07 -10.69
C VAL A 210 17.87 19.17 -10.29
N HIS A 211 18.47 18.05 -9.90
CA HIS A 211 19.86 18.00 -9.45
C HIS A 211 20.67 17.03 -10.33
N GLY A 212 21.77 17.50 -10.90
CA GLY A 212 22.72 16.68 -11.67
C GLY A 212 24.00 16.44 -10.88
N PHE A 213 24.35 15.18 -10.67
CA PHE A 213 25.62 14.78 -10.06
C PHE A 213 26.51 14.10 -11.09
N TYR A 214 27.80 14.46 -11.10
CA TYR A 214 28.79 13.92 -12.01
C TYR A 214 29.83 13.15 -11.20
N TYR A 215 29.95 11.86 -11.48
CA TYR A 215 30.85 10.96 -10.77
C TYR A 215 32.00 10.55 -11.69
N PRO A 216 33.26 10.79 -11.29
CA PRO A 216 34.40 10.34 -12.07
C PRO A 216 34.46 8.81 -12.02
N VAL A 217 34.58 8.17 -13.18
CA VAL A 217 34.73 6.71 -13.27
C VAL A 217 35.97 6.35 -14.08
N LYS A 218 36.73 5.34 -13.63
CA LYS A 218 37.92 4.88 -14.36
C LYS A 218 37.56 4.22 -15.70
N ALA A 219 36.40 3.56 -15.74
CA ALA A 219 35.84 2.89 -16.89
C ALA A 219 34.30 2.90 -16.77
N LYS A 220 33.62 2.61 -17.88
CA LYS A 220 32.16 2.52 -17.91
C LYS A 220 31.67 1.43 -16.94
N PRO A 221 30.81 1.76 -15.96
CA PRO A 221 30.36 0.76 -15.00
C PRO A 221 29.40 -0.25 -15.64
N THR A 222 29.50 -1.51 -15.20
CA THR A 222 28.54 -2.57 -15.54
C THR A 222 27.19 -2.33 -14.86
N GLN A 223 27.22 -1.63 -13.72
CA GLN A 223 26.02 -1.31 -12.95
C GLN A 223 26.09 0.05 -12.27
N VAL A 224 24.93 0.72 -12.23
CA VAL A 224 24.66 1.87 -11.34
C VAL A 224 23.42 1.56 -10.50
N ILE A 225 23.59 1.55 -9.18
CA ILE A 225 22.54 1.26 -8.19
C ILE A 225 22.22 2.54 -7.44
N ILE A 226 20.94 2.91 -7.45
CA ILE A 226 20.43 4.06 -6.71
C ILE A 226 19.89 3.56 -5.37
N ASP A 227 20.32 4.21 -4.28
CA ASP A 227 20.00 3.85 -2.89
C ASP A 227 20.24 2.36 -2.59
N PRO A 228 21.51 1.90 -2.65
CA PRO A 228 21.85 0.48 -2.55
C PRO A 228 21.39 -0.16 -1.24
N ASP A 229 21.25 0.62 -0.17
CA ASP A 229 20.85 0.17 1.17
C ASP A 229 19.35 0.39 1.46
N TYR A 230 18.61 0.90 0.48
CA TYR A 230 17.18 1.21 0.57
C TYR A 230 16.84 2.15 1.75
N ALA A 231 17.72 3.13 2.00
CA ALA A 231 17.71 4.03 3.14
C ALA A 231 16.76 5.22 3.00
N THR A 232 16.27 5.49 1.78
CA THR A 232 15.53 6.73 1.46
C THR A 232 14.10 6.41 1.04
N LEU A 233 13.13 7.00 1.74
CA LEU A 233 11.73 6.93 1.33
C LEU A 233 11.50 7.80 0.09
N MET A 234 11.39 7.18 -1.08
CA MET A 234 11.01 7.85 -2.33
C MET A 234 10.27 6.90 -3.26
N ASP A 235 9.41 7.47 -4.10
CA ASP A 235 9.00 6.80 -5.32
C ASP A 235 9.95 7.19 -6.44
N TRP A 236 10.32 6.23 -7.29
CA TRP A 236 11.27 6.51 -8.36
C TRP A 236 10.92 5.85 -9.68
N LYS A 237 11.36 6.49 -10.75
CA LYS A 237 11.39 5.98 -12.12
C LYS A 237 12.81 6.13 -12.61
N ILE A 238 13.56 5.03 -12.55
CA ILE A 238 14.96 5.00 -12.96
C ILE A 238 15.03 4.58 -14.43
N GLU A 239 15.66 5.42 -15.24
CA GLU A 239 15.99 5.13 -16.63
C GLU A 239 17.42 4.62 -16.73
N LYS A 240 17.57 3.32 -17.01
CA LYS A 240 18.83 2.67 -17.37
C LYS A 240 18.64 1.50 -18.33
N SER A 241 19.75 1.03 -18.91
CA SER A 241 19.76 0.02 -19.96
C SER A 241 19.18 -1.33 -19.50
N GLU A 242 18.65 -2.12 -20.43
CA GLU A 242 18.16 -3.48 -20.12
C GLU A 242 19.25 -4.40 -19.55
N PRO A 243 20.50 -4.43 -20.09
CA PRO A 243 21.58 -5.22 -19.49
C PRO A 243 21.84 -4.86 -18.02
N MET A 244 21.82 -3.58 -17.65
CA MET A 244 21.97 -3.17 -16.24
C MET A 244 20.81 -3.66 -15.39
N TRP A 245 19.58 -3.67 -15.90
CA TRP A 245 18.45 -4.23 -15.15
C TRP A 245 18.55 -5.74 -14.98
N ILE A 246 18.98 -6.47 -16.02
CA ILE A 246 19.22 -7.91 -15.93
C ILE A 246 20.31 -8.21 -14.91
N GLU A 247 21.41 -7.46 -14.94
CA GLU A 247 22.51 -7.59 -13.96
C GLU A 247 22.02 -7.35 -12.53
N GLN A 248 21.21 -6.31 -12.30
CA GLN A 248 20.66 -6.03 -10.96
C GLN A 248 19.67 -7.11 -10.50
N LEU A 249 18.88 -7.67 -11.41
CA LEU A 249 17.94 -8.75 -11.10
C LEU A 249 18.69 -10.01 -10.65
N LEU A 250 19.77 -10.37 -11.34
CA LEU A 250 20.47 -11.63 -11.12
C LEU A 250 21.53 -11.53 -10.01
N ASN A 251 22.19 -10.39 -9.87
CA ASN A 251 23.36 -10.19 -8.99
C ASN A 251 23.20 -9.03 -7.99
N GLY A 252 21.97 -8.50 -7.82
CA GLY A 252 21.68 -7.50 -6.79
C GLY A 252 21.99 -8.01 -5.38
N THR A 253 22.50 -7.13 -4.52
CA THR A 253 22.99 -7.52 -3.18
C THR A 253 21.89 -7.60 -2.11
N ASN A 254 20.68 -7.15 -2.43
CA ASN A 254 19.49 -7.33 -1.60
C ASN A 254 18.22 -7.52 -2.45
N THR A 255 17.15 -7.99 -1.82
CA THR A 255 15.87 -8.24 -2.47
C THR A 255 15.25 -7.00 -3.12
N ILE A 256 15.43 -5.80 -2.59
CA ILE A 256 14.81 -4.60 -3.16
C ILE A 256 15.45 -4.22 -4.48
N GLN A 257 16.77 -4.33 -4.58
CA GLN A 257 17.45 -4.16 -5.87
C GLN A 257 16.86 -5.12 -6.91
N LYS A 258 16.69 -6.40 -6.56
CA LYS A 258 16.14 -7.42 -7.46
C LYS A 258 14.67 -7.17 -7.80
N ILE A 259 13.85 -6.77 -6.82
CA ILE A 259 12.42 -6.46 -7.00
C ILE A 259 12.24 -5.25 -7.93
N LYS A 260 13.00 -4.17 -7.71
CA LYS A 260 12.94 -2.98 -8.59
C LYS A 260 13.40 -3.32 -10.01
N ALA A 261 14.43 -4.16 -10.14
CA ALA A 261 14.86 -4.66 -11.44
C ALA A 261 13.79 -5.52 -12.13
N ALA A 262 13.13 -6.41 -11.38
CA ALA A 262 12.04 -7.22 -11.91
C ALA A 262 10.88 -6.35 -12.42
N GLN A 263 10.50 -5.32 -11.68
CA GLN A 263 9.46 -4.37 -12.08
C GLN A 263 9.84 -3.60 -13.36
N ALA A 264 11.10 -3.14 -13.46
CA ALA A 264 11.59 -2.45 -14.65
C ALA A 264 11.63 -3.37 -15.89
N LEU A 265 12.08 -4.61 -15.73
CA LEU A 265 12.11 -5.63 -16.79
C LEU A 265 10.70 -6.04 -17.23
N GLY A 266 9.75 -6.12 -16.29
CA GLY A 266 8.34 -6.34 -16.59
C GLY A 266 7.75 -5.27 -17.51
N LYS A 267 8.12 -4.00 -17.31
CA LYS A 267 7.68 -2.89 -18.20
C LYS A 267 8.30 -2.98 -19.60
N LYS A 268 9.51 -3.54 -19.73
CA LYS A 268 10.18 -3.75 -21.03
C LYS A 268 9.63 -4.97 -21.77
N ALA A 269 9.37 -6.05 -21.05
CA ALA A 269 8.75 -7.29 -21.55
C ALA A 269 9.42 -7.89 -22.81
N THR A 270 10.73 -7.68 -23.01
CA THR A 270 11.48 -8.32 -24.10
C THR A 270 11.64 -9.82 -23.82
N PRO A 271 11.87 -10.66 -24.85
CA PRO A 271 12.11 -12.09 -24.64
C PRO A 271 13.23 -12.37 -23.63
N LYS A 272 14.33 -11.61 -23.72
CA LYS A 272 15.47 -11.70 -22.80
C LYS A 272 15.11 -11.27 -21.37
N ALA A 273 14.29 -10.23 -21.22
CA ALA A 273 13.79 -9.79 -19.92
C ALA A 273 12.90 -10.88 -19.27
N ILE A 274 11.97 -11.46 -20.02
CA ILE A 274 11.06 -12.52 -19.54
C ILE A 274 11.86 -13.77 -19.15
N GLU A 275 12.82 -14.19 -19.96
CA GLU A 275 13.72 -15.30 -19.64
C GLU A 275 14.52 -15.04 -18.36
N SER A 276 15.06 -13.83 -18.20
CA SER A 276 15.82 -13.43 -17.01
C SER A 276 14.94 -13.42 -15.75
N LEU A 277 13.69 -12.95 -15.86
CA LEU A 277 12.69 -13.03 -14.80
C LEU A 277 12.41 -14.49 -14.41
N GLY A 278 12.18 -15.38 -15.38
CA GLY A 278 11.96 -16.81 -15.12
C GLY A 278 13.16 -17.48 -14.44
N LYS A 279 14.39 -17.18 -14.90
CA LYS A 279 15.61 -17.67 -14.27
C LYS A 279 15.73 -17.19 -12.82
N ALA A 280 15.46 -15.91 -12.56
CA ALA A 280 15.50 -15.35 -11.20
C ALA A 280 14.42 -15.96 -10.31
N LEU A 281 13.19 -16.14 -10.82
CA LEU A 281 12.09 -16.79 -10.08
C LEU A 281 12.49 -18.18 -9.57
N LEU A 282 13.15 -18.98 -10.41
CA LEU A 282 13.55 -20.34 -10.08
C LEU A 282 14.78 -20.41 -9.15
N LYS A 283 15.68 -19.44 -9.22
CA LYS A 283 16.99 -19.51 -8.56
C LYS A 283 17.15 -18.62 -7.32
N ASP A 284 16.31 -17.60 -7.14
CA ASP A 284 16.45 -16.71 -5.98
C ASP A 284 16.11 -17.45 -4.68
N ASP A 285 16.94 -17.24 -3.65
CA ASP A 285 16.77 -17.90 -2.36
C ASP A 285 15.70 -17.24 -1.48
N PHE A 286 15.39 -15.95 -1.73
CA PHE A 286 14.47 -15.20 -0.89
C PHE A 286 13.05 -15.22 -1.48
N TRP A 287 12.12 -15.75 -0.68
CA TRP A 287 10.73 -15.91 -1.08
C TRP A 287 10.06 -14.59 -1.51
N GLY A 288 10.42 -13.46 -0.90
CA GLY A 288 9.85 -12.16 -1.22
C GLY A 288 10.19 -11.72 -2.65
N THR A 289 11.43 -11.94 -3.09
CA THR A 289 11.86 -11.68 -4.47
C THR A 289 11.05 -12.54 -5.44
N GLN A 290 10.96 -13.84 -5.18
CA GLN A 290 10.21 -14.78 -6.01
C GLN A 290 8.73 -14.39 -6.13
N VAL A 291 8.09 -13.98 -5.02
CA VAL A 291 6.70 -13.49 -5.02
C VAL A 291 6.52 -12.30 -5.95
N GLN A 292 7.42 -11.31 -5.91
CA GLN A 292 7.31 -10.12 -6.76
C GLN A 292 7.57 -10.45 -8.23
N ILE A 293 8.53 -11.33 -8.53
CA ILE A 293 8.77 -11.77 -9.91
C ILE A 293 7.56 -12.53 -10.47
N ALA A 294 6.95 -13.42 -9.68
CA ALA A 294 5.74 -14.14 -10.10
C ALA A 294 4.59 -13.18 -10.42
N LYS A 295 4.38 -12.13 -9.60
CA LYS A 295 3.40 -11.08 -9.87
C LYS A 295 3.70 -10.32 -11.17
N VAL A 296 4.97 -9.96 -11.40
CA VAL A 296 5.39 -9.30 -12.64
C VAL A 296 5.08 -10.20 -13.84
N LEU A 297 5.53 -11.45 -13.85
CA LEU A 297 5.27 -12.39 -14.96
C LEU A 297 3.77 -12.60 -15.21
N GLY A 298 2.97 -12.76 -14.16
CA GLY A 298 1.51 -12.90 -14.29
C GLY A 298 0.85 -11.67 -14.92
N SER A 299 1.36 -10.47 -14.61
CA SER A 299 0.83 -9.22 -15.18
C SER A 299 1.11 -9.06 -16.68
N LEU A 300 2.12 -9.75 -17.23
CA LEU A 300 2.47 -9.68 -18.65
C LEU A 300 1.46 -10.38 -19.56
N LYS A 301 0.78 -11.41 -19.04
CA LYS A 301 -0.26 -12.18 -19.76
C LYS A 301 0.17 -12.69 -21.15
N SER A 302 1.45 -12.98 -21.33
CA SER A 302 2.03 -13.52 -22.56
C SER A 302 2.35 -15.01 -22.42
N GLU A 303 2.33 -15.76 -23.53
CA GLU A 303 2.66 -17.19 -23.52
C GLU A 303 4.08 -17.44 -22.98
N ALA A 304 5.04 -16.57 -23.32
CA ALA A 304 6.40 -16.66 -22.80
C ALA A 304 6.46 -16.49 -21.27
N ALA A 305 5.64 -15.61 -20.68
CA ALA A 305 5.58 -15.43 -19.24
C ALA A 305 4.85 -16.60 -18.55
N LEU A 306 3.79 -17.13 -19.18
CA LEU A 306 3.12 -18.36 -18.74
C LEU A 306 4.13 -19.52 -18.65
N ASP A 307 4.91 -19.74 -19.70
CA ASP A 307 5.91 -20.81 -19.75
C ASP A 307 6.94 -20.70 -18.62
N GLN A 308 7.31 -19.49 -18.19
CA GLN A 308 8.19 -19.31 -17.03
C GLN A 308 7.48 -19.62 -15.71
N LEU A 309 6.21 -19.23 -15.55
CA LEU A 309 5.42 -19.53 -14.35
C LEU A 309 5.14 -21.03 -14.20
N LEU A 310 4.84 -21.73 -15.30
CA LEU A 310 4.58 -23.17 -15.27
C LEU A 310 5.79 -23.97 -14.76
N LYS A 311 7.01 -23.56 -15.12
CA LYS A 311 8.27 -24.13 -14.60
C LYS A 311 8.47 -23.91 -13.10
N ALA A 312 7.81 -22.90 -12.53
CA ALA A 312 7.97 -22.45 -11.15
C ALA A 312 6.90 -22.98 -10.18
N THR A 313 6.04 -23.89 -10.63
CA THR A 313 4.92 -24.45 -9.85
C THR A 313 5.36 -25.35 -8.69
N SER A 314 6.61 -25.83 -8.71
CA SER A 314 7.20 -26.70 -7.68
C SER A 314 8.27 -26.00 -6.83
N ILE A 315 8.33 -24.66 -6.83
CA ILE A 315 9.26 -23.91 -5.97
C ILE A 315 9.05 -24.29 -4.50
N LYS A 316 10.17 -24.49 -3.79
CA LYS A 316 10.22 -24.92 -2.39
C LYS A 316 9.42 -24.02 -1.44
N SER A 317 9.55 -22.70 -1.57
CA SER A 317 8.84 -21.76 -0.73
C SER A 317 7.34 -21.78 -1.02
N THR A 318 6.54 -22.16 -0.03
CA THR A 318 5.07 -22.18 -0.13
C THR A 318 4.50 -20.77 -0.40
N LYS A 319 5.14 -19.72 0.13
CA LYS A 319 4.77 -18.31 -0.14
C LYS A 319 5.00 -17.94 -1.61
N ALA A 320 6.15 -18.32 -2.17
CA ALA A 320 6.45 -18.08 -3.59
C ALA A 320 5.55 -18.92 -4.50
N ARG A 321 5.36 -20.20 -4.17
CA ARG A 321 4.45 -21.10 -4.89
C ARG A 321 3.02 -20.56 -4.91
N THR A 322 2.51 -20.06 -3.79
CA THR A 322 1.19 -19.38 -3.70
C THR A 322 1.08 -18.20 -4.66
N ALA A 323 2.14 -17.39 -4.80
CA ALA A 323 2.17 -16.27 -5.74
C ALA A 323 2.23 -16.73 -7.21
N VAL A 324 3.00 -17.78 -7.52
CA VAL A 324 3.01 -18.42 -8.86
C VAL A 324 1.62 -18.94 -9.21
N THR A 325 0.99 -19.69 -8.29
CA THR A 325 -0.38 -20.19 -8.44
C THR A 325 -1.38 -19.06 -8.69
N SER A 326 -1.29 -17.97 -7.94
CA SER A 326 -2.16 -16.80 -8.14
C SER A 326 -1.92 -16.14 -9.50
N ALA A 327 -0.67 -16.05 -9.95
CA ALA A 327 -0.28 -15.46 -11.23
C ALA A 327 -0.82 -16.26 -12.42
N LEU A 328 -0.89 -17.59 -12.33
CA LEU A 328 -1.49 -18.45 -13.36
C LEU A 328 -2.98 -18.14 -13.61
N GLY A 329 -3.68 -17.58 -12.62
CA GLY A 329 -5.07 -17.12 -12.78
C GLY A 329 -5.24 -15.92 -13.72
N GLN A 330 -4.16 -15.24 -14.13
CA GLN A 330 -4.22 -14.09 -15.04
C GLN A 330 -4.30 -14.47 -16.53
N PHE A 331 -4.14 -15.76 -16.86
CA PHE A 331 -4.12 -16.27 -18.24
C PHE A 331 -5.52 -16.75 -18.65
N TYR A 332 -6.25 -15.84 -19.30
CA TYR A 332 -7.64 -16.03 -19.70
C TYR A 332 -7.83 -17.19 -20.68
N LYS A 333 -8.77 -18.09 -20.37
CA LYS A 333 -9.12 -19.30 -21.14
C LYS A 333 -7.92 -20.14 -21.58
N ASN A 334 -6.87 -20.19 -20.75
CA ASN A 334 -5.68 -20.96 -21.05
C ASN A 334 -5.73 -22.36 -20.44
N ASP A 335 -5.79 -23.39 -21.30
CA ASP A 335 -5.92 -24.79 -20.89
C ASP A 335 -4.73 -25.27 -20.06
N LYS A 336 -3.50 -24.87 -20.41
CA LYS A 336 -2.29 -25.27 -19.67
C LYS A 336 -2.32 -24.73 -18.24
N ALA A 337 -2.66 -23.46 -18.08
CA ALA A 337 -2.80 -22.83 -16.77
C ALA A 337 -3.91 -23.52 -15.96
N PHE A 338 -5.07 -23.76 -16.57
CA PHE A 338 -6.21 -24.41 -15.93
C PHE A 338 -5.89 -25.82 -15.41
N GLU A 339 -5.26 -26.68 -16.23
CA GLU A 339 -4.91 -28.04 -15.82
C GLU A 339 -3.86 -28.05 -14.70
N VAL A 340 -2.85 -27.18 -14.77
CA VAL A 340 -1.85 -27.07 -13.69
C VAL A 340 -2.48 -26.58 -12.39
N LEU A 341 -3.42 -25.63 -12.46
CA LEU A 341 -4.15 -25.17 -11.28
C LEU A 341 -5.00 -26.28 -10.63
N LYS A 342 -5.60 -27.17 -11.44
CA LYS A 342 -6.31 -28.35 -10.91
C LYS A 342 -5.38 -29.33 -10.20
N GLU A 343 -4.15 -29.49 -10.66
CA GLU A 343 -3.15 -30.29 -9.94
C GLU A 343 -2.72 -29.60 -8.63
N LEU A 344 -2.59 -28.27 -8.62
CA LEU A 344 -2.24 -27.51 -7.42
C LEU A 344 -3.35 -27.49 -6.35
N LEU A 345 -4.60 -27.83 -6.68
CA LEU A 345 -5.66 -28.09 -5.69
C LEU A 345 -5.35 -29.30 -4.78
N LYS A 346 -4.39 -30.15 -5.18
CA LYS A 346 -3.97 -31.35 -4.45
C LYS A 346 -2.72 -31.12 -3.60
N ASP A 347 -2.21 -29.88 -3.50
CA ASP A 347 -1.04 -29.55 -2.66
C ASP A 347 -1.33 -29.91 -1.20
N THR A 348 -0.48 -30.75 -0.62
CA THR A 348 -0.61 -31.25 0.76
C THR A 348 0.26 -30.49 1.76
N GLU A 349 1.16 -29.63 1.27
CA GLU A 349 2.09 -28.86 2.10
C GLU A 349 1.49 -27.51 2.55
N SER A 350 0.60 -26.90 1.75
CA SER A 350 0.11 -25.55 2.01
C SER A 350 -1.35 -25.32 1.62
N TYR A 351 -2.18 -25.04 2.62
CA TYR A 351 -3.55 -24.57 2.41
C TYR A 351 -3.64 -23.26 1.62
N PHE A 352 -2.58 -22.43 1.63
CA PHE A 352 -2.53 -21.19 0.86
C PHE A 352 -2.37 -21.44 -0.63
N VAL A 353 -1.58 -22.45 -1.03
CA VAL A 353 -1.44 -22.85 -2.44
C VAL A 353 -2.77 -23.38 -2.96
N VAL A 354 -3.43 -24.25 -2.19
CA VAL A 354 -4.74 -24.81 -2.56
C VAL A 354 -5.81 -23.70 -2.66
N SER A 355 -5.85 -22.78 -1.70
CA SER A 355 -6.77 -21.62 -1.71
C SER A 355 -6.52 -20.72 -2.93
N ALA A 356 -5.25 -20.40 -3.21
CA ALA A 356 -4.86 -19.62 -4.39
C ALA A 356 -5.20 -20.35 -5.69
N ALA A 357 -5.04 -21.66 -5.76
CA ALA A 357 -5.39 -22.47 -6.92
C ALA A 357 -6.90 -22.40 -7.20
N ALA A 358 -7.71 -22.59 -6.16
CA ALA A 358 -9.17 -22.51 -6.27
C ALA A 358 -9.63 -21.13 -6.75
N ASN A 359 -9.06 -20.05 -6.21
CA ASN A 359 -9.36 -18.70 -6.67
C ASN A 359 -8.87 -18.46 -8.12
N ALA A 360 -7.64 -18.86 -8.43
CA ALA A 360 -7.03 -18.71 -9.76
C ALA A 360 -7.81 -19.45 -10.85
N ILE A 361 -8.35 -20.66 -10.58
CA ILE A 361 -9.21 -21.39 -11.52
C ILE A 361 -10.42 -20.55 -11.95
N GLY A 362 -11.03 -19.83 -11.02
CA GLY A 362 -12.11 -18.91 -11.36
C GLY A 362 -11.65 -17.74 -12.23
N ASN A 363 -10.49 -17.17 -11.90
CA ASN A 363 -9.93 -16.03 -12.62
C ASN A 363 -9.48 -16.37 -14.05
N THR A 364 -9.15 -17.63 -14.36
CA THR A 364 -8.84 -18.01 -15.75
C THR A 364 -10.05 -17.87 -16.67
N GLN A 365 -11.29 -17.86 -16.14
CA GLN A 365 -12.51 -17.84 -16.95
C GLN A 365 -12.59 -19.01 -17.96
N HIS A 366 -11.94 -20.14 -17.64
CA HIS A 366 -12.06 -21.36 -18.41
C HIS A 366 -13.49 -21.89 -18.35
N ASP A 367 -13.97 -22.51 -19.44
CA ASP A 367 -15.38 -22.91 -19.55
C ASP A 367 -15.78 -23.94 -18.48
N ASP A 368 -14.85 -24.83 -18.09
CA ASP A 368 -15.05 -25.83 -17.03
C ASP A 368 -14.77 -25.33 -15.60
N ALA A 369 -14.43 -24.05 -15.41
CA ALA A 369 -14.02 -23.52 -14.10
C ALA A 369 -15.14 -23.62 -13.06
N PHE A 370 -16.37 -23.25 -13.43
CA PHE A 370 -17.51 -23.30 -12.53
C PHE A 370 -17.82 -24.74 -12.07
N ASP A 371 -17.89 -25.69 -13.00
CA ASP A 371 -18.20 -27.09 -12.69
C ASP A 371 -17.11 -27.73 -11.84
N SER A 372 -15.84 -27.44 -12.17
CA SER A 372 -14.68 -27.94 -11.42
C SER A 372 -14.69 -27.44 -9.99
N LEU A 373 -14.90 -26.15 -9.77
CA LEU A 373 -14.94 -25.55 -8.43
C LEU A 373 -16.19 -25.97 -7.65
N SER A 374 -17.35 -26.06 -8.30
CA SER A 374 -18.59 -26.53 -7.66
C SER A 374 -18.46 -27.97 -7.18
N LYS A 375 -17.80 -28.84 -7.96
CA LYS A 375 -17.48 -30.21 -7.55
C LYS A 375 -16.47 -30.23 -6.41
N TYR A 376 -15.45 -29.38 -6.46
CA TYR A 376 -14.43 -29.28 -5.42
C TYR A 376 -15.02 -28.80 -4.09
N LEU A 377 -15.90 -27.79 -4.10
CA LEU A 377 -16.53 -27.23 -2.91
C LEU A 377 -17.28 -28.29 -2.08
N LYS A 378 -17.97 -29.23 -2.75
CA LYS A 378 -18.71 -30.32 -2.10
C LYS A 378 -17.83 -31.24 -1.24
N ASN A 379 -16.57 -31.40 -1.62
CA ASN A 379 -15.60 -32.25 -0.92
C ASN A 379 -14.38 -31.44 -0.46
N CYS A 380 -14.59 -30.14 -0.18
CA CYS A 380 -13.52 -29.24 0.19
C CYS A 380 -12.89 -29.71 1.52
N PRO A 381 -11.56 -29.93 1.57
CA PRO A 381 -10.90 -30.34 2.81
C PRO A 381 -11.03 -29.24 3.88
N SER A 382 -11.03 -29.67 5.15
CA SER A 382 -10.91 -28.74 6.26
C SER A 382 -9.55 -28.05 6.23
N SER A 383 -9.53 -26.79 6.64
CA SER A 383 -8.31 -25.99 6.69
C SER A 383 -8.42 -24.94 7.78
N TRP A 384 -7.28 -24.40 8.21
CA TRP A 384 -7.24 -23.32 9.18
C TRP A 384 -8.11 -22.13 8.70
N HIS A 385 -9.08 -21.73 9.52
CA HIS A 385 -10.08 -20.71 9.22
C HIS A 385 -10.82 -20.90 7.89
N ASP A 386 -11.00 -22.15 7.44
CA ASP A 386 -11.68 -22.48 6.18
C ASP A 386 -11.06 -21.80 4.95
N ILE A 387 -9.76 -21.49 4.97
CA ILE A 387 -9.11 -20.70 3.92
C ILE A 387 -9.22 -21.30 2.52
N ILE A 388 -9.25 -22.64 2.40
CA ILE A 388 -9.45 -23.31 1.12
C ILE A 388 -10.87 -23.06 0.60
N LYS A 389 -11.87 -23.16 1.49
CA LYS A 389 -13.28 -22.92 1.16
C LYS A 389 -13.49 -21.47 0.74
N VAL A 390 -12.86 -20.52 1.43
CA VAL A 390 -12.87 -19.10 1.05
C VAL A 390 -12.28 -18.91 -0.35
N GLY A 391 -11.12 -19.51 -0.65
CA GLY A 391 -10.50 -19.45 -1.98
C GLY A 391 -11.41 -20.03 -3.08
N CYS A 392 -12.08 -21.15 -2.79
CA CYS A 392 -13.04 -21.76 -3.70
C CYS A 392 -14.28 -20.88 -3.95
N LEU A 393 -14.84 -20.28 -2.91
CA LEU A 393 -15.98 -19.35 -3.04
C LEU A 393 -15.59 -18.10 -3.83
N GLN A 394 -14.38 -17.56 -3.63
CA GLN A 394 -13.85 -16.46 -4.42
C GLN A 394 -13.63 -16.85 -5.88
N GLY A 395 -13.12 -18.06 -6.14
CA GLY A 395 -12.97 -18.61 -7.48
C GLY A 395 -14.32 -18.77 -8.18
N LEU A 396 -15.32 -19.34 -7.50
CA LEU A 396 -16.69 -19.43 -8.03
C LEU A 396 -17.22 -18.03 -8.36
N ALA A 397 -17.07 -17.06 -7.47
CA ALA A 397 -17.48 -15.67 -7.71
C ALA A 397 -16.70 -15.00 -8.85
N ALA A 398 -15.47 -15.46 -9.14
CA ALA A 398 -14.71 -14.98 -10.28
C ALA A 398 -15.31 -15.44 -11.60
N THR A 399 -15.93 -16.64 -11.68
CA THR A 399 -16.60 -17.16 -12.90
C THR A 399 -17.79 -16.33 -13.37
N ASP A 400 -18.25 -15.37 -12.56
CA ASP A 400 -19.40 -14.49 -12.81
C ASP A 400 -20.71 -15.23 -13.17
N LYS A 401 -20.86 -16.49 -12.74
CA LYS A 401 -22.08 -17.30 -12.90
C LYS A 401 -23.16 -16.89 -11.89
N GLU A 402 -24.41 -16.84 -12.33
CA GLU A 402 -25.56 -16.43 -11.52
C GLU A 402 -25.81 -17.41 -10.37
N GLU A 403 -25.63 -18.71 -10.65
CA GLU A 403 -25.80 -19.83 -9.73
C GLU A 403 -24.94 -19.71 -8.45
N VAL A 404 -23.85 -18.95 -8.52
CA VAL A 404 -22.97 -18.69 -7.38
C VAL A 404 -23.67 -17.85 -6.31
N ILE A 405 -24.68 -17.06 -6.66
CA ILE A 405 -25.44 -16.23 -5.71
C ILE A 405 -26.11 -17.10 -4.65
N ASP A 406 -26.79 -18.17 -5.04
CA ASP A 406 -27.46 -19.07 -4.11
C ASP A 406 -26.46 -19.91 -3.30
N ILE A 407 -25.35 -20.33 -3.91
CA ILE A 407 -24.23 -20.96 -3.19
C ILE A 407 -23.72 -20.03 -2.09
N ALA A 408 -23.43 -18.77 -2.44
CA ALA A 408 -22.91 -17.78 -1.50
C ALA A 408 -23.90 -17.47 -0.37
N LYS A 409 -25.21 -17.34 -0.68
CA LYS A 409 -26.28 -17.10 0.32
C LYS A 409 -26.34 -18.19 1.40
N SER A 410 -26.10 -19.45 1.06
CA SER A 410 -26.08 -20.55 2.04
C SER A 410 -25.05 -20.36 3.16
N TYR A 411 -23.98 -19.60 2.91
CA TYR A 411 -22.93 -19.29 3.90
C TYR A 411 -23.23 -18.05 4.75
N LEU A 412 -24.44 -17.50 4.69
CA LEU A 412 -24.94 -16.48 5.61
C LEU A 412 -25.77 -17.07 6.76
N GLU A 413 -26.06 -18.37 6.71
CA GLU A 413 -26.88 -19.06 7.71
C GLU A 413 -26.23 -19.10 9.10
N LEU A 414 -27.09 -19.12 10.13
CA LEU A 414 -26.68 -19.27 11.53
C LEU A 414 -25.84 -20.55 11.71
N GLY A 415 -24.69 -20.42 12.38
CA GLY A 415 -23.73 -21.51 12.56
C GLY A 415 -22.55 -21.47 11.58
N THR A 416 -22.61 -20.66 10.53
CA THR A 416 -21.43 -20.41 9.66
C THR A 416 -20.43 -19.50 10.38
N SER A 417 -19.15 -19.90 10.35
CA SER A 417 -18.04 -19.12 10.91
C SER A 417 -17.99 -17.70 10.34
N ASP A 418 -17.65 -16.72 11.18
CA ASP A 418 -17.45 -15.33 10.75
C ASP A 418 -16.32 -15.20 9.72
N TRP A 419 -15.34 -16.13 9.74
CA TRP A 419 -14.28 -16.22 8.74
C TRP A 419 -14.80 -16.44 7.33
N ILE A 420 -15.79 -17.31 7.12
CA ILE A 420 -16.40 -17.51 5.81
C ILE A 420 -17.37 -16.36 5.53
N ARG A 421 -18.25 -16.09 6.49
CA ARG A 421 -19.40 -15.18 6.34
C ARG A 421 -18.97 -13.77 5.94
N ARG A 422 -17.83 -13.27 6.44
CA ARG A 422 -17.31 -11.93 6.08
C ARG A 422 -16.93 -11.79 4.60
N HIS A 423 -16.65 -12.88 3.87
CA HIS A 423 -16.32 -12.80 2.45
C HIS A 423 -17.56 -12.79 1.54
N ILE A 424 -18.70 -13.25 2.04
CA ILE A 424 -19.93 -13.39 1.28
C ILE A 424 -20.50 -12.04 0.79
N PRO A 425 -20.56 -10.97 1.60
CA PRO A 425 -21.03 -9.66 1.15
C PRO A 425 -20.28 -9.15 -0.09
N GLY A 426 -18.96 -9.31 -0.13
CA GLY A 426 -18.15 -8.92 -1.29
C GLY A 426 -18.47 -9.72 -2.55
N ILE A 427 -18.66 -11.03 -2.41
CA ILE A 427 -19.07 -11.93 -3.50
C ILE A 427 -20.44 -11.52 -4.05
N LEU A 428 -21.43 -11.36 -3.16
CA LEU A 428 -22.79 -10.98 -3.53
C LEU A 428 -22.84 -9.57 -4.13
N ALA A 429 -22.06 -8.62 -3.62
CA ALA A 429 -21.99 -7.28 -4.19
C ALA A 429 -21.47 -7.29 -5.63
N LYS A 430 -20.41 -8.07 -5.91
CA LYS A 430 -19.84 -8.20 -7.26
C LYS A 430 -20.85 -8.81 -8.23
N LEU A 431 -21.43 -9.96 -7.88
CA LEU A 431 -22.40 -10.65 -8.74
C LEU A 431 -23.72 -9.87 -8.85
N GLY A 432 -24.18 -9.30 -7.74
CA GLY A 432 -25.40 -8.50 -7.67
C GLY A 432 -25.32 -7.19 -8.46
N LYS A 433 -24.12 -6.68 -8.77
CA LYS A 433 -23.96 -5.58 -9.73
C LYS A 433 -24.36 -6.01 -11.16
N ARG A 434 -24.08 -7.26 -11.52
CA ARG A 434 -24.40 -7.86 -12.83
C ARG A 434 -25.84 -8.35 -12.90
N TYR A 435 -26.31 -9.04 -11.87
CA TYR A 435 -27.63 -9.68 -11.79
C TYR A 435 -28.62 -8.91 -10.92
N LYS A 436 -28.50 -7.57 -10.91
CA LYS A 436 -29.24 -6.72 -9.97
C LYS A 436 -30.77 -6.84 -10.07
N LYS A 437 -31.27 -7.05 -11.29
CA LYS A 437 -32.72 -7.12 -11.56
C LYS A 437 -33.33 -8.42 -11.06
N ASP A 438 -32.60 -9.50 -11.19
CA ASP A 438 -33.05 -10.85 -10.85
C ASP A 438 -32.84 -11.14 -9.36
N HIS A 439 -31.83 -10.49 -8.76
CA HIS A 439 -31.50 -10.61 -7.33
C HIS A 439 -31.58 -9.29 -6.55
N PRO A 440 -32.75 -8.62 -6.49
CA PRO A 440 -32.90 -7.38 -5.72
C PRO A 440 -32.73 -7.58 -4.21
N GLU A 441 -32.85 -8.81 -3.71
CA GLU A 441 -32.66 -9.17 -2.30
C GLU A 441 -31.22 -8.96 -1.82
N ILE A 442 -30.23 -8.93 -2.71
CA ILE A 442 -28.82 -8.71 -2.36
C ILE A 442 -28.64 -7.37 -1.62
N ARG A 443 -29.42 -6.34 -1.98
CA ARG A 443 -29.39 -5.07 -1.25
C ARG A 443 -29.72 -5.26 0.22
N SER A 444 -30.82 -5.95 0.52
CA SER A 444 -31.26 -6.24 1.89
C SER A 444 -30.23 -7.08 2.64
N ILE A 445 -29.60 -8.04 1.96
CA ILE A 445 -28.50 -8.83 2.53
C ILE A 445 -27.34 -7.92 2.96
N LEU A 446 -26.89 -7.01 2.10
CA LEU A 446 -25.81 -6.07 2.42
C LEU A 446 -26.20 -5.13 3.57
N GLU A 447 -27.45 -4.61 3.59
CA GLU A 447 -27.97 -3.79 4.69
C GLU A 447 -27.94 -4.52 6.04
N ASN A 448 -28.23 -5.83 6.04
CA ASN A 448 -28.16 -6.64 7.24
C ASN A 448 -26.72 -6.97 7.63
N SER A 449 -25.83 -7.26 6.66
CA SER A 449 -24.44 -7.62 6.94
C SER A 449 -23.61 -6.46 7.51
N ILE A 450 -23.91 -5.21 7.15
CA ILE A 450 -23.28 -4.04 7.81
C ILE A 450 -23.73 -3.85 9.27
N ARG A 451 -24.77 -4.58 9.72
CA ARG A 451 -25.28 -4.59 11.10
C ARG A 451 -25.02 -5.92 11.81
N ASP A 452 -24.14 -6.75 11.26
CA ASP A 452 -23.86 -8.08 11.81
C ASP A 452 -23.31 -8.01 13.23
N ASN A 453 -23.58 -9.01 14.07
CA ASN A 453 -23.03 -9.07 15.43
C ASN A 453 -21.48 -9.17 15.46
N SER A 454 -20.86 -9.70 14.39
CA SER A 454 -19.41 -9.71 14.25
C SER A 454 -18.93 -8.43 13.57
N TYR A 455 -18.12 -7.63 14.28
CA TYR A 455 -17.47 -6.45 13.70
C TYR A 455 -16.63 -6.79 12.46
N ARG A 456 -16.07 -8.02 12.38
CA ARG A 456 -15.31 -8.47 11.20
C ARG A 456 -16.20 -8.62 9.98
N VAL A 457 -17.44 -9.09 10.16
CA VAL A 457 -18.41 -9.15 9.05
C VAL A 457 -18.82 -7.74 8.65
N GLN A 458 -19.06 -6.84 9.61
CA GLN A 458 -19.36 -5.43 9.32
C GLN A 458 -18.24 -4.77 8.50
N GLN A 459 -16.99 -4.92 8.93
CA GLN A 459 -15.79 -4.36 8.26
C GLN A 459 -15.70 -4.76 6.78
N TYR A 460 -16.01 -6.02 6.45
CA TYR A 460 -15.97 -6.49 5.06
C TYR A 460 -17.25 -6.14 4.27
N SER A 461 -18.37 -5.97 4.96
CA SER A 461 -19.66 -5.63 4.35
C SER A 461 -19.72 -4.17 3.90
N ILE A 462 -19.08 -3.26 4.63
CA ILE A 462 -19.12 -1.82 4.32
C ILE A 462 -18.49 -1.53 2.95
N PRO A 463 -17.26 -1.98 2.61
CA PRO A 463 -16.73 -1.85 1.24
C PRO A 463 -17.59 -2.53 0.19
N ALA A 464 -18.22 -3.66 0.52
CA ALA A 464 -19.12 -4.37 -0.42
C ALA A 464 -20.31 -3.49 -0.86
N THR A 465 -20.81 -2.60 0.00
CA THR A 465 -21.85 -1.62 -0.40
C THR A 465 -21.37 -0.69 -1.53
N SER A 466 -20.09 -0.29 -1.51
CA SER A 466 -19.50 0.55 -2.55
C SER A 466 -19.30 -0.21 -3.86
N ILE A 467 -19.05 -1.52 -3.79
CA ILE A 467 -18.93 -2.41 -4.97
C ILE A 467 -20.31 -2.64 -5.61
N TYR A 468 -21.36 -2.78 -4.80
CA TYR A 468 -22.74 -2.99 -5.28
C TYR A 468 -23.35 -1.71 -5.92
N GLU A 469 -22.83 -0.54 -5.55
CA GLU A 469 -23.15 0.75 -6.18
C GLU A 469 -24.64 1.13 -6.11
N ASP A 470 -25.29 0.84 -4.97
CA ASP A 470 -26.68 1.25 -4.73
C ASP A 470 -26.77 2.39 -3.70
N PRO A 471 -27.14 3.61 -4.12
CA PRO A 471 -27.33 4.74 -3.21
C PRO A 471 -28.39 4.51 -2.13
N ALA A 472 -29.31 3.55 -2.29
CA ALA A 472 -30.29 3.20 -1.26
C ALA A 472 -29.64 2.63 0.02
N LEU A 473 -28.36 2.26 -0.02
CA LEU A 473 -27.59 1.81 1.14
C LEU A 473 -27.10 2.98 2.03
N ILE A 474 -27.11 4.23 1.53
CA ILE A 474 -26.59 5.41 2.24
C ILE A 474 -27.28 5.64 3.61
N PRO A 475 -28.62 5.55 3.75
CA PRO A 475 -29.26 5.73 5.05
C PRO A 475 -28.82 4.70 6.09
N ALA A 476 -28.64 3.44 5.68
CA ALA A 476 -28.19 2.38 6.57
C ALA A 476 -26.73 2.58 7.01
N LEU A 477 -25.85 3.01 6.09
CA LEU A 477 -24.47 3.39 6.40
C LEU A 477 -24.39 4.63 7.29
N SER A 478 -25.26 5.62 7.08
CA SER A 478 -25.29 6.86 7.87
C SER A 478 -25.65 6.55 9.33
N LYS A 479 -26.70 5.74 9.54
CA LYS A 479 -27.07 5.25 10.87
C LYS A 479 -25.92 4.46 11.52
N LEU A 480 -25.22 3.62 10.76
CA LEU A 480 -24.07 2.89 11.28
C LEU A 480 -22.94 3.84 11.69
N ALA A 481 -22.62 4.85 10.89
CA ALA A 481 -21.59 5.84 11.18
C ALA A 481 -21.90 6.69 12.43
N GLU A 482 -23.19 6.94 12.70
CA GLU A 482 -23.63 7.66 13.91
C GLU A 482 -23.57 6.79 15.17
N THR A 483 -23.93 5.51 15.04
CA THR A 483 -24.16 4.62 16.20
C THR A 483 -22.99 3.70 16.55
N ALA A 484 -22.06 3.44 15.62
CA ALA A 484 -20.99 2.49 15.85
C ALA A 484 -19.97 3.01 16.88
N ALA A 485 -19.68 2.17 17.88
CA ALA A 485 -18.63 2.41 18.87
C ALA A 485 -17.23 2.31 18.25
N GLU A 486 -17.04 1.33 17.37
CA GLU A 486 -15.77 1.09 16.68
C GLU A 486 -15.47 2.18 15.66
N SER A 487 -14.36 2.88 15.84
CA SER A 487 -14.03 4.01 14.98
C SER A 487 -13.68 3.60 13.55
N GLY A 488 -13.08 2.41 13.37
CA GLY A 488 -12.82 1.85 12.05
C GLY A 488 -14.11 1.68 11.25
N ILE A 489 -15.17 1.17 11.89
CA ILE A 489 -16.50 1.02 11.27
C ILE A 489 -17.07 2.38 10.86
N VAL A 490 -16.95 3.39 11.73
CA VAL A 490 -17.43 4.75 11.41
C VAL A 490 -16.68 5.35 10.22
N ARG A 491 -15.34 5.23 10.20
CA ARG A 491 -14.51 5.70 9.10
C ARG A 491 -14.88 5.01 7.79
N ASP A 492 -14.95 3.69 7.80
CA ASP A 492 -15.25 2.90 6.60
C ASP A 492 -16.65 3.22 6.08
N ALA A 493 -17.64 3.40 6.97
CA ALA A 493 -19.00 3.79 6.59
C ALA A 493 -19.02 5.18 5.94
N ARG A 494 -18.29 6.17 6.48
CA ARG A 494 -18.16 7.51 5.88
C ARG A 494 -17.48 7.47 4.51
N VAL A 495 -16.44 6.64 4.33
CA VAL A 495 -15.81 6.42 3.03
C VAL A 495 -16.81 5.83 2.04
N ALA A 496 -17.57 4.81 2.43
CA ALA A 496 -18.60 4.19 1.59
C ALA A 496 -19.70 5.19 1.20
N ILE A 497 -20.18 6.01 2.13
CA ILE A 497 -21.17 7.08 1.87
C ILE A 497 -20.62 8.06 0.83
N ARG A 498 -19.36 8.53 1.00
CA ARG A 498 -18.72 9.43 0.03
C ARG A 498 -18.65 8.80 -1.37
N ASN A 499 -18.24 7.54 -1.46
CA ASN A 499 -18.13 6.83 -2.73
C ASN A 499 -19.49 6.66 -3.44
N LEU A 500 -20.53 6.29 -2.69
CA LEU A 500 -21.90 6.17 -3.23
C LEU A 500 -22.49 7.54 -3.62
N SER A 501 -22.15 8.59 -2.87
CA SER A 501 -22.63 9.95 -3.14
C SER A 501 -22.01 10.55 -4.40
N LYS A 502 -20.71 10.34 -4.65
CA LYS A 502 -20.03 10.79 -5.88
C LYS A 502 -20.69 10.27 -7.17
N LYS A 503 -21.31 9.09 -7.14
CA LYS A 503 -22.02 8.53 -8.31
C LYS A 503 -23.40 9.13 -8.57
N LYS A 504 -23.96 9.86 -7.60
CA LYS A 504 -25.23 10.59 -7.73
C LYS A 504 -25.08 11.94 -8.46
N GLN A 505 -23.84 12.38 -8.69
CA GLN A 505 -23.46 13.77 -8.92
C GLN A 505 -23.21 14.25 -10.37
N PRO A 506 -23.99 13.87 -11.40
CA PRO A 506 -24.10 14.77 -12.55
C PRO A 506 -25.16 15.87 -12.36
N LYS A 507 -26.27 15.58 -11.65
CA LYS A 507 -27.42 16.50 -11.60
C LYS A 507 -27.56 17.30 -10.29
N GLU A 508 -27.18 16.72 -9.15
CA GLU A 508 -27.32 17.39 -7.84
C GLU A 508 -26.20 18.41 -7.56
N ILE A 509 -25.01 18.25 -8.14
CA ILE A 509 -23.94 19.28 -8.03
C ILE A 509 -24.37 20.57 -8.73
N ASP A 510 -24.94 20.49 -9.93
CA ASP A 510 -25.34 21.69 -10.67
C ASP A 510 -26.48 22.43 -9.95
N SER A 511 -27.42 21.71 -9.33
CA SER A 511 -28.46 22.34 -8.53
C SER A 511 -27.93 22.94 -7.23
N LEU A 512 -27.01 22.26 -6.55
CA LEU A 512 -26.40 22.77 -5.31
C LEU A 512 -25.46 23.95 -5.56
N LYS A 513 -24.67 23.93 -6.64
CA LYS A 513 -23.87 25.08 -7.08
C LYS A 513 -24.77 26.28 -7.37
N LYS A 514 -25.88 26.06 -8.07
CA LYS A 514 -26.85 27.11 -8.37
C LYS A 514 -27.52 27.68 -7.12
N SER A 515 -27.89 26.83 -6.15
CA SER A 515 -28.42 27.30 -4.85
C SER A 515 -27.36 28.01 -4.00
N ILE A 516 -26.10 27.60 -4.04
CA ILE A 516 -25.01 28.29 -3.35
C ILE A 516 -24.76 29.67 -3.99
N GLU A 517 -24.78 29.77 -5.32
CA GLU A 517 -24.67 31.04 -6.04
C GLU A 517 -25.84 31.99 -5.74
N GLU A 518 -27.06 31.46 -5.64
CA GLU A 518 -28.25 32.22 -5.24
C GLU A 518 -28.16 32.70 -3.79
N LEU A 519 -27.76 31.84 -2.85
CA LEU A 519 -27.57 32.22 -1.45
C LEU A 519 -26.43 33.23 -1.25
N GLN A 520 -25.36 33.12 -2.03
CA GLN A 520 -24.27 34.10 -2.03
C GLN A 520 -24.71 35.45 -2.62
N LYS A 521 -25.61 35.45 -3.61
CA LYS A 521 -26.23 36.67 -4.13
C LYS A 521 -27.14 37.31 -3.09
N GLU A 522 -27.99 36.53 -2.43
CA GLU A 522 -28.91 37.02 -1.41
C GLU A 522 -28.17 37.60 -0.18
N ASN A 523 -27.05 36.99 0.22
CA ASN A 523 -26.18 37.53 1.27
C ASN A 523 -25.50 38.85 0.89
N ARG A 524 -25.13 39.04 -0.39
CA ARG A 524 -24.59 40.32 -0.88
C ARG A 524 -25.67 41.41 -0.84
N ASP A 525 -26.88 41.10 -1.29
CA ASP A 525 -28.00 42.04 -1.26
C ASP A 525 -28.42 42.42 0.17
N LEU A 526 -28.32 41.48 1.12
CA LEU A 526 -28.56 41.74 2.55
C LEU A 526 -27.49 42.64 3.16
N LYS A 527 -26.21 42.44 2.82
CA LYS A 527 -25.12 43.33 3.25
C LYS A 527 -25.31 44.75 2.73
N ASP A 528 -25.60 44.91 1.43
CA ASP A 528 -25.86 46.23 0.84
C ASP A 528 -27.04 46.96 1.51
N ARG A 529 -28.05 46.23 1.97
CA ARG A 529 -29.19 46.79 2.73
C ARG A 529 -28.79 47.18 4.14
N LEU A 530 -27.94 46.40 4.80
CA LEU A 530 -27.41 46.70 6.12
C LEU A 530 -26.56 47.98 6.08
N ASP A 531 -25.63 48.07 5.12
CA ASP A 531 -24.76 49.23 4.93
C ASP A 531 -25.56 50.51 4.64
N LYS A 532 -26.66 50.39 3.86
CA LYS A 532 -27.60 51.52 3.63
C LYS A 532 -28.36 51.93 4.89
N ILE A 533 -28.66 51.01 5.79
CA ILE A 533 -29.34 51.30 7.06
C ILE A 533 -28.35 51.93 8.03
N GLU A 534 -27.13 51.41 8.13
CA GLU A 534 -26.05 51.98 8.93
C GLU A 534 -25.71 53.41 8.50
N ALA A 535 -25.55 53.65 7.19
CA ALA A 535 -25.31 54.99 6.66
C ALA A 535 -26.48 55.98 6.91
N LYS A 536 -27.72 55.48 6.99
CA LYS A 536 -28.88 56.32 7.39
C LYS A 536 -28.87 56.61 8.89
N LEU A 537 -28.51 55.64 9.71
CA LEU A 537 -28.38 55.79 11.16
C LEU A 537 -27.26 56.76 11.55
N GLU A 538 -26.15 56.76 10.83
CA GLU A 538 -25.07 57.75 11.00
C GLU A 538 -25.54 59.17 10.63
N LYS A 539 -26.28 59.33 9.52
CA LYS A 539 -26.91 60.61 9.15
C LYS A 539 -27.99 61.12 10.10
N THR A 540 -28.44 60.30 11.05
CA THR A 540 -29.42 60.72 12.07
C THR A 540 -28.72 61.05 13.41
N LYS A 541 -27.40 60.83 13.50
CA LYS A 541 -26.55 61.13 14.67
C LYS A 541 -25.69 62.39 14.50
N GLU A 542 -25.56 62.92 13.27
CA GLU A 542 -25.14 64.30 12.99
C GLU A 542 -26.36 65.22 12.99
#